data_AF-A0A8D5U8U9-F1
#
_entry.id   AF-A0A8D5U8U9-F1
#
_cell.length_a   1.000
_cell.length_b   1.000
_cell.length_c   1.000
_cell.angle_alpha   90.00
_cell.angle_beta   90.00
_cell.angle_gamma   90.00
#
_symmetry.space_group_name_H-M   'P 1'
#
loop_
_entity.id
_entity.type
_entity.pdbx_description
1 polymer ?
#
loop_
_entity_poly.entity_id
_entity_poly.type
_entity_poly.pdbx_seq_one_letter_code
_entity_poly.pdbx_strand_id
1 'polypeptide(L)'
;MGTEGESSKREGLEQYSEDEKVEQEISFYHKINILENNLDSECPNFELFRTEKGLVARCKIMDRVLTSSQAELCSKVWKSCPIRVLT
;
A
#
# COMPACT_ATOMS: atom_id res chain seq x y z
N MET A 1 -14.31 -30.22 44.61
CA MET A 1 -14.70 -30.74 43.29
C MET A 1 -15.87 -29.90 42.81
N GLY A 2 -15.65 -29.07 41.80
CA GLY A 2 -16.64 -28.17 41.24
C GLY A 2 -16.03 -27.53 39.99
N THR A 3 -16.70 -27.74 38.88
CA THR A 3 -16.18 -27.80 37.51
C THR A 3 -15.87 -26.46 36.87
N GLU A 4 -14.90 -26.53 35.97
CA GLU A 4 -14.46 -25.52 35.01
C GLU A 4 -15.62 -24.95 34.18
N GLY A 5 -15.57 -23.64 33.95
CA GLY A 5 -16.40 -22.91 33.01
C GLY A 5 -15.56 -21.81 32.38
N GLU A 6 -14.42 -22.21 31.79
CA GLU A 6 -13.49 -21.30 31.12
C GLU A 6 -14.12 -20.86 29.80
N SER A 7 -14.82 -19.72 29.84
CA SER A 7 -15.22 -18.98 28.66
C SER A 7 -13.97 -18.59 27.89
N SER A 8 -13.54 -19.43 26.95
CA SER A 8 -12.41 -19.19 26.06
C SER A 8 -12.72 -17.97 25.18
N LYS A 9 -12.41 -16.79 25.70
CA LYS A 9 -12.53 -15.51 25.04
C LYS A 9 -11.35 -15.42 24.07
N ARG A 10 -11.61 -15.61 22.77
CA ARG A 10 -10.61 -15.40 21.72
C ARG A 10 -10.26 -13.91 21.69
N GLU A 11 -9.17 -13.52 22.33
CA GLU A 11 -8.65 -12.16 22.32
C GLU A 11 -7.46 -12.12 21.35
N GLY A 12 -7.69 -11.61 20.13
CA GLY A 12 -6.62 -11.43 19.16
C GLY A 12 -7.09 -11.16 17.74
N LEU A 13 -6.11 -11.12 16.82
CA LEU A 13 -6.32 -10.91 15.38
C LEU A 13 -7.11 -12.05 14.71
N GLU A 14 -7.37 -13.14 15.44
CA GLU A 14 -8.16 -14.30 15.02
C GLU A 14 -9.63 -13.96 14.71
N GLN A 15 -10.12 -12.77 15.11
CA GLN A 15 -11.44 -12.29 14.72
C GLN A 15 -11.52 -11.76 13.29
N TYR A 16 -10.37 -11.53 12.62
CA TYR A 16 -10.33 -10.91 11.29
C TYR A 16 -9.97 -11.87 10.17
N SER A 17 -9.83 -13.16 10.47
CA SER A 17 -9.79 -14.20 9.44
C SER A 17 -11.20 -14.71 9.23
N GLU A 18 -11.85 -14.33 8.13
CA GLU A 18 -12.55 -15.25 7.21
C GLU A 18 -13.58 -14.58 6.29
N ASP A 19 -14.01 -13.35 6.53
CA ASP A 19 -14.99 -12.69 5.67
C ASP A 19 -14.58 -11.26 5.34
N GLU A 20 -13.97 -11.10 4.18
CA GLU A 20 -14.47 -10.19 3.15
C GLU A 20 -13.46 -10.24 2.01
N LYS A 21 -13.97 -10.52 0.81
CA LYS A 21 -13.35 -10.03 -0.41
C LYS A 21 -13.41 -8.51 -0.31
N VAL A 22 -12.50 -7.92 0.45
CA VAL A 22 -12.27 -6.49 0.48
C VAL A 22 -11.88 -6.19 -0.95
N GLU A 23 -12.82 -5.67 -1.73
CA GLU A 23 -12.52 -4.97 -2.96
C GLU A 23 -11.38 -4.04 -2.57
N GLN A 24 -10.17 -4.34 -3.07
CA GLN A 24 -8.97 -3.57 -2.76
C GLN A 24 -9.10 -2.23 -3.50
N GLU A 25 -10.14 -1.46 -3.20
CA GLU A 25 -10.02 -0.01 -3.17
C GLU A 25 -8.83 0.24 -2.27
N ILE A 26 -7.67 0.48 -2.89
CA ILE A 26 -6.42 0.70 -2.21
C ILE A 26 -6.70 1.80 -1.20
N SER A 27 -6.85 1.45 0.09
CA SER A 27 -7.24 2.39 1.13
C SER A 27 -6.02 3.22 1.49
N PHE A 28 -5.55 4.04 0.56
CA PHE A 28 -4.41 4.90 0.76
C PHE A 28 -4.85 6.17 1.48
N TYR A 29 -3.99 6.65 2.38
CA TYR A 29 -4.30 7.86 3.13
C TYR A 29 -4.03 9.07 2.22
N HIS A 30 -5.10 9.69 1.73
CA HIS A 30 -5.03 10.72 0.67
C HIS A 30 -3.95 11.78 0.92
N LYS A 31 -3.81 12.22 2.17
CA LYS A 31 -2.88 13.29 2.56
C LYS A 31 -1.41 13.00 2.24
N ILE A 32 -1.00 11.73 2.20
CA ILE A 32 0.40 11.36 1.96
C ILE A 32 0.60 10.66 0.62
N ASN A 33 -0.46 10.28 -0.09
CA ASN A 33 -0.37 9.50 -1.32
C ASN A 33 -0.77 10.29 -2.58
N ILE A 34 -1.57 11.35 -2.43
CA ILE A 34 -1.89 12.24 -3.55
C ILE A 34 -0.66 13.08 -3.90
N LEU A 35 -0.34 13.12 -5.19
CA LEU A 35 0.72 13.95 -5.74
C LEU A 35 0.20 15.38 -5.97
N GLU A 36 0.94 16.36 -5.47
CA GLU A 36 0.65 17.78 -5.73
C GLU A 36 1.01 18.19 -7.16
N ASN A 37 2.02 17.53 -7.74
CA ASN A 37 2.53 17.79 -9.08
C ASN A 37 2.60 16.50 -9.89
N ASN A 38 2.53 16.63 -11.23
CA ASN A 38 2.81 15.50 -12.10
C ASN A 38 4.31 15.16 -12.01
N LEU A 39 4.63 13.88 -11.89
CA LEU A 39 6.00 13.38 -11.78
C LEU A 39 6.36 12.62 -13.04
N ASP A 40 7.45 13.02 -13.69
CA ASP A 40 8.01 12.28 -14.81
C ASP A 40 9.13 11.36 -14.28
N SER A 41 8.90 10.05 -14.35
CA SER A 41 9.84 9.03 -13.87
C SER A 41 10.15 8.07 -14.99
N GLU A 42 11.43 7.94 -15.36
CA GLU A 42 11.89 6.97 -16.35
C GLU A 42 11.94 5.53 -15.80
N CYS A 43 11.50 5.32 -14.55
CA CYS A 43 11.46 3.99 -13.94
C CYS A 43 10.40 3.11 -14.63
N PRO A 44 10.75 1.93 -15.17
CA PRO A 44 9.79 1.05 -15.87
C PRO A 44 8.70 0.49 -14.95
N ASN A 45 8.96 0.51 -13.63
CA ASN A 45 8.06 0.00 -12.61
C ASN A 45 7.22 1.10 -11.95
N PHE A 46 7.40 2.36 -12.36
CA PHE A 46 6.61 3.48 -11.87
C PHE A 46 5.37 3.66 -12.75
N GLU A 47 4.21 3.76 -12.12
CA GLU A 47 2.94 3.95 -12.80
C GLU A 47 2.17 5.09 -12.15
N LEU A 48 1.65 6.00 -12.97
CA LEU A 48 0.74 7.04 -12.54
C LEU A 48 -0.67 6.70 -12.95
N PHE A 49 -1.61 6.91 -12.04
CA PHE A 49 -3.03 6.79 -12.35
C PHE A 49 -3.84 7.81 -11.57
N ARG A 50 -4.98 8.19 -12.14
CA ARG A 50 -5.88 9.17 -11.56
C ARG A 50 -6.97 8.44 -10.81
N THR A 51 -7.22 8.87 -9.58
CA THR A 51 -8.34 8.42 -8.75
C THR A 51 -9.35 9.56 -8.61
N GLU A 52 -10.52 9.28 -8.07
CA GLU A 52 -11.53 10.30 -7.76
C GLU A 52 -10.98 11.43 -6.87
N LYS A 53 -9.96 11.11 -6.07
CA LYS A 53 -9.43 12.00 -5.04
C LYS A 53 -8.17 12.74 -5.49
N GLY A 54 -7.49 12.26 -6.53
CA GLY A 54 -6.28 12.89 -7.04
C GLY A 54 -5.38 11.96 -7.86
N LEU A 55 -4.24 12.49 -8.28
CA LEU A 55 -3.20 11.73 -8.96
C LEU A 55 -2.37 10.95 -7.92
N VAL A 56 -2.10 9.69 -8.18
CA VAL A 56 -1.27 8.83 -7.32
C VAL A 56 -0.24 8.07 -8.13
N ALA A 57 0.80 7.59 -7.47
CA ALA A 57 1.84 6.75 -8.06
C ALA A 57 1.82 5.34 -7.44
N ARG A 58 2.12 4.31 -8.24
CA ARG A 58 2.33 2.93 -7.78
C ARG A 58 3.66 2.40 -8.27
N CYS A 59 4.27 1.56 -7.45
CA CYS A 59 5.41 0.74 -7.85
C CYS A 59 4.91 -0.67 -8.16
N LYS A 60 5.11 -1.12 -9.41
CA LYS A 60 4.67 -2.44 -9.89
C LYS A 60 5.35 -3.60 -9.15
N ILE A 61 6.65 -3.49 -8.86
CA ILE A 61 7.39 -4.54 -8.14
C ILE A 61 6.90 -4.68 -6.70
N MET A 62 6.61 -3.57 -6.03
CA MET A 62 6.14 -3.59 -4.64
C MET A 62 4.63 -3.85 -4.53
N ASP A 63 3.93 -3.88 -5.66
CA ASP A 63 2.49 -3.98 -5.76
C ASP A 63 1.71 -3.01 -4.85
N ARG A 64 2.18 -1.77 -4.72
CA ARG A 64 1.55 -0.78 -3.81
C ARG A 64 1.62 0.66 -4.29
N VAL A 65 0.67 1.47 -3.83
CA VAL A 65 0.69 2.92 -3.97
C VAL A 65 1.83 3.51 -3.13
N LEU A 66 2.60 4.39 -3.75
CA LEU A 66 3.69 5.12 -3.13
C LEU A 66 3.14 6.33 -2.38
N THR A 67 3.82 6.74 -1.32
CA THR A 67 3.62 8.09 -0.78
C THR A 67 4.17 9.12 -1.75
N SER A 68 3.74 10.38 -1.65
CA SER A 68 4.23 11.49 -2.47
C SER A 68 5.76 11.60 -2.39
N SER A 69 6.33 11.51 -1.20
CA SER A 69 7.79 11.53 -1.00
C SER A 69 8.49 10.34 -1.67
N GLN A 70 7.90 9.13 -1.61
CA GLN A 70 8.44 7.96 -2.30
C GLN A 70 8.36 8.10 -3.82
N ALA A 71 7.27 8.67 -4.33
CA ALA A 71 7.09 8.92 -5.75
C ALA A 71 8.11 9.94 -6.28
N GLU A 72 8.36 11.01 -5.52
CA GLU A 72 9.41 11.99 -5.82
C GLU A 72 10.82 11.38 -5.78
N LEU A 73 11.11 10.53 -4.80
CA LEU A 73 12.38 9.82 -4.76
C LEU A 73 12.51 8.88 -5.96
N CYS A 74 11.43 8.20 -6.33
CA CYS A 74 11.41 7.35 -7.51
C CYS A 74 11.74 8.15 -8.76
N SER A 75 11.10 9.29 -9.00
CA SER A 75 11.39 10.11 -10.19
C SER A 75 12.83 10.62 -10.24
N LYS A 76 13.41 11.00 -9.09
CA LYS A 76 14.77 11.58 -9.02
C LYS A 76 15.89 10.52 -9.05
N VAL A 77 15.72 9.40 -8.36
CA VAL A 77 16.81 8.43 -8.07
C VAL A 77 16.43 6.97 -8.35
N TRP A 78 15.52 6.70 -9.28
CA TRP A 78 15.14 5.32 -9.63
C TRP A 78 16.30 4.41 -10.03
N LYS A 79 17.41 4.96 -10.57
CA LYS A 79 18.57 4.19 -11.03
C LYS A 79 19.29 3.45 -9.91
N SER A 80 19.22 3.97 -8.68
CA SER A 80 19.79 3.34 -7.48
C SER A 80 18.73 2.63 -6.62
N CYS A 81 17.49 2.50 -7.11
CA CYS A 81 16.44 1.83 -6.37
C CYS A 81 16.80 0.34 -6.14
N PRO A 82 16.94 -0.11 -4.87
CA PRO A 82 17.35 -1.48 -4.57
C PRO A 82 16.30 -2.52 -4.96
N ILE A 83 15.04 -2.10 -5.09
CA ILE A 83 13.92 -2.96 -5.46
C ILE A 83 13.92 -3.24 -6.97
N ARG A 84 14.60 -2.43 -7.79
CA ARG A 84 14.61 -2.57 -9.26
C ARG A 84 15.23 -3.89 -9.74
N VAL A 85 16.04 -4.55 -8.91
CA VAL A 85 16.70 -5.82 -9.25
C VAL A 85 15.89 -7.05 -8.83
N LEU A 86 14.74 -6.88 -8.18
CA LEU A 86 13.91 -7.97 -7.65
C LEU A 86 12.88 -8.49 -8.67
N THR A 87 13.13 -8.26 -9.97
CA THR A 87 12.22 -8.62 -11.07
C THR A 87 12.57 -9.98 -11.65
#